data_AF-A0A2D4LUM7-F1
#
_entry.id   AF-A0A2D4LUM7-F1
#
_cell.length_a   1.000
_cell.length_b   1.000
_cell.length_c   1.000
_cell.angle_alpha   90.00
_cell.angle_beta   90.00
_cell.angle_gamma   90.00
#
_symmetry.space_group_name_H-M   'P 1'
#
loop_
_entity.id
_entity.type
_entity.pdbx_description
1 polymer ?
#
loop_
_entity_poly.entity_id
_entity_poly.type
_entity_poly.pdbx_seq_one_letter_code
_entity_poly.pdbx_strand_id
1 'polypeptide(L)'
;MEYNHLQEIPIIALRNRLLLLHHISELFCPCIPMFDLEGHLDETGQGPSVGFDALRGILISQGKEVAFRKVVQATMVRDRQHGPVVELNRIQVKRSRSKGGLAGPDGTKSVFGQMCAKMSSFSPDSLLLPHRVWKVKFVGESVDDCGGGYSESIAEMCEELQNGLTPLLIVTPNGRDESGANRDCFLLNPAAKSSLHMNMFRFLGVMLGIAIRTGSPLSLNLAEPVWKQLAGMNLTIADLSEVDKDFIPGLMYIRDNEATSEEFEAMSLPFTVPNASGQDIQLSSKYIHITLDNRTEYVRLAINYRLHEFDEQVAAVREGSTEKHALWNNSFYHLRSL
;
A
#
# COMPACT_ATOMS: atom_id res chain seq x y z
N MET A 1 4.16 -26.83 -4.52
CA MET A 1 5.57 -27.00 -4.06
C MET A 1 5.81 -26.57 -2.61
N GLU A 2 4.92 -25.79 -1.99
CA GLU A 2 5.16 -25.19 -0.66
C GLU A 2 5.33 -26.20 0.49
N TYR A 3 4.69 -27.38 0.43
CA TYR A 3 4.78 -28.38 1.49
C TYR A 3 5.99 -29.33 1.38
N ASN A 4 6.82 -29.19 0.34
CA ASN A 4 7.98 -30.08 0.14
C ASN A 4 8.96 -30.03 1.32
N HIS A 5 9.08 -28.87 1.97
CA HIS A 5 9.94 -28.68 3.15
C HIS A 5 9.44 -29.39 4.42
N LEU A 6 8.20 -29.88 4.42
CA LEU A 6 7.59 -30.55 5.57
C LEU A 6 7.50 -32.07 5.39
N GLN A 7 7.86 -32.60 4.21
CA GLN A 7 7.67 -34.01 3.85
C GLN A 7 8.45 -34.98 4.74
N GLU A 8 9.62 -34.57 5.23
CA GLU A 8 10.47 -35.39 6.10
C GLU A 8 10.11 -35.29 7.59
N ILE A 9 9.14 -34.43 7.94
CA ILE A 9 8.77 -34.19 9.33
C ILE A 9 7.58 -35.08 9.71
N PRO A 10 7.67 -35.90 10.78
CA PRO A 10 6.54 -36.72 11.22
C PRO A 10 5.30 -35.88 11.53
N ILE A 11 4.12 -36.33 11.10
CA ILE A 11 2.83 -35.64 11.29
C ILE A 11 2.58 -35.30 12.77
N ILE A 12 2.96 -36.20 13.69
CA ILE A 12 2.81 -35.99 15.13
C ILE A 12 3.68 -34.81 15.60
N ALA A 13 4.90 -34.67 15.07
CA ALA A 13 5.78 -33.55 15.39
C ALA A 13 5.22 -32.23 14.84
N LEU A 14 4.70 -32.22 13.60
CA LEU A 14 4.02 -31.05 13.02
C LEU A 14 2.83 -30.62 13.87
N ARG A 15 1.98 -31.57 14.29
CA ARG A 15 0.84 -31.30 15.17
C ARG A 15 1.27 -30.71 16.51
N ASN A 16 2.28 -31.28 17.14
CA ASN A 16 2.78 -30.78 18.43
C ASN A 16 3.36 -29.37 18.31
N ARG A 17 4.09 -29.08 17.22
CA ARG A 17 4.59 -27.72 16.92
C ARG A 17 3.45 -26.73 16.73
N LEU A 18 2.42 -27.11 15.96
CA LEU A 18 1.25 -26.26 15.75
C LEU A 18 0.52 -25.98 17.07
N LEU A 19 0.30 -26.99 17.92
CA LEU A 19 -0.29 -26.82 19.25
C LEU A 19 0.53 -25.86 20.12
N LEU A 20 1.87 -25.97 20.08
CA LEU A 20 2.75 -25.07 20.80
C LEU A 20 2.60 -23.62 20.31
N LEU A 21 2.56 -23.39 18.99
CA LEU A 21 2.35 -22.06 18.40
C LEU A 21 0.98 -21.47 18.79
N HIS A 22 -0.06 -22.32 18.82
CA HIS A 22 -1.38 -21.92 19.32
C HIS A 22 -1.30 -21.48 20.77
N HIS A 23 -0.70 -22.30 21.64
CA HIS A 23 -0.62 -21.98 23.07
C HIS A 23 0.20 -20.71 23.33
N ILE A 24 1.33 -20.53 22.63
CA ILE A 24 2.12 -19.29 22.70
C ILE A 24 1.26 -18.09 22.26
N SER A 25 0.50 -18.22 21.17
CA SER A 25 -0.36 -17.14 20.68
C SER A 25 -1.47 -16.79 21.66
N GLU A 26 -2.12 -17.79 22.26
CA GLU A 26 -3.17 -17.58 23.26
C GLU A 26 -2.67 -16.85 24.51
N LEU A 27 -1.43 -17.14 24.94
CA LEU A 27 -0.80 -16.48 26.08
C LEU A 27 -0.28 -15.08 25.73
N PHE A 28 0.33 -14.93 24.56
CA PHE A 28 1.02 -13.69 24.18
C PHE A 28 0.07 -12.62 23.64
N CYS A 29 -0.90 -13.00 22.79
CA CYS A 29 -1.77 -12.02 22.13
C CYS A 29 -2.55 -11.11 23.08
N PRO A 30 -3.05 -11.56 24.24
CA PRO A 30 -3.67 -10.67 25.23
C PRO A 30 -2.71 -9.63 25.83
N CYS A 31 -1.42 -9.93 25.85
CA CYS A 31 -0.37 -9.08 26.43
C CYS A 31 0.19 -8.06 25.43
N ILE A 32 -0.16 -8.17 24.14
CA ILE A 32 0.29 -7.26 23.08
C ILE A 32 0.19 -5.78 23.46
N PRO A 33 -0.92 -5.27 24.03
CA PRO A 33 -1.03 -3.85 24.39
C PRO A 33 -0.06 -3.40 25.50
N MET A 34 0.60 -4.34 26.20
CA MET A 34 1.57 -4.05 27.27
C MET A 34 2.98 -3.79 26.73
N PHE A 35 3.22 -4.08 25.45
CA PHE A 35 4.53 -3.88 24.83
C PHE A 35 4.54 -2.59 24.02
N ASP A 36 5.65 -1.87 24.08
CA ASP A 36 5.94 -0.85 23.09
C ASP A 36 6.25 -1.56 21.77
N LEU A 37 5.33 -1.44 20.82
CA LEU A 37 5.53 -2.04 19.50
C LEU A 37 6.12 -1.02 18.50
N GLU A 38 6.37 0.24 18.90
CA GLU A 38 6.97 1.26 18.02
C GLU A 38 8.46 1.02 17.75
N GLY A 39 9.10 0.15 18.54
CA GLY A 39 10.50 -0.21 18.35
C GLY A 39 11.44 1.00 18.42
N HIS A 40 11.09 2.04 19.20
CA HIS A 40 11.99 3.16 19.41
C HIS A 40 13.25 2.63 20.10
N LEU A 41 14.39 2.84 19.43
CA LEU A 41 15.70 2.67 20.04
C LEU A 41 15.81 3.69 21.18
N ASP A 42 16.42 3.31 22.29
CA ASP A 42 16.91 4.27 23.29
C ASP A 42 17.73 5.38 22.61
N GLU A 43 17.88 6.54 23.25
CA GLU A 43 18.58 7.74 22.71
C GLU A 43 20.00 7.46 22.13
N THR A 44 20.58 6.30 22.42
CA THR A 44 21.90 5.83 21.97
C THR A 44 21.88 4.90 20.75
N GLY A 45 20.70 4.55 20.20
CA GLY A 45 20.60 3.72 19.00
C GLY A 45 21.03 2.25 19.17
N GLN A 46 21.26 1.80 20.41
CA GLN A 46 21.77 0.46 20.72
C GLN A 46 20.83 -0.28 21.69
N GLY A 47 19.83 -0.95 21.13
CA GLY A 47 19.00 -1.95 21.81
C GLY A 47 18.51 -2.97 20.78
N PRO A 48 18.27 -4.24 21.15
CA PRO A 48 17.71 -5.20 20.21
C PRO A 48 16.26 -4.78 19.93
N SER A 49 16.01 -4.19 18.77
CA SER A 49 14.67 -4.09 18.21
C SER A 49 14.24 -5.51 17.84
N VAL A 50 13.80 -6.29 18.82
CA VAL A 50 12.99 -7.48 18.52
C VAL A 50 11.63 -6.95 18.07
N GLY A 51 11.60 -6.40 16.87
CA GLY A 51 10.40 -5.89 16.25
C GLY A 51 9.40 -7.02 16.15
N PHE A 52 8.12 -6.71 16.37
CA PHE A 52 7.04 -7.68 16.25
C PHE A 52 7.01 -8.37 14.87
N ASP A 53 7.68 -7.81 13.86
CA ASP A 53 8.01 -8.49 12.59
C ASP A 53 8.56 -9.91 12.77
N ALA A 54 9.44 -10.15 13.75
CA ALA A 54 10.00 -11.48 13.99
C ALA A 54 8.93 -12.48 14.49
N LEU A 55 7.86 -11.97 15.11
CA LEU A 55 6.74 -12.77 15.60
C LEU A 55 5.65 -13.01 14.52
N ARG A 56 5.80 -12.43 13.32
CA ARG A 56 4.87 -12.54 12.17
C ARG A 56 4.52 -13.96 11.81
N GLY A 57 5.53 -14.74 11.49
CA GLY A 57 5.36 -16.16 11.15
C GLY A 57 5.11 -17.08 12.34
N ILE A 58 5.16 -16.58 13.58
CA ILE A 58 5.09 -17.40 14.80
C ILE A 58 3.69 -17.34 15.42
N LEU A 59 3.17 -16.13 15.59
CA LEU A 59 1.85 -15.92 16.18
C LEU A 59 0.78 -16.37 15.18
N ILE A 60 -0.36 -16.83 15.67
CA ILE A 60 -1.46 -17.30 14.83
C ILE A 60 -2.45 -16.16 14.54
N SER A 61 -2.90 -16.08 13.28
CA SER A 61 -3.83 -15.07 12.77
C SER A 61 -5.02 -14.81 13.70
N GLN A 62 -5.66 -15.87 14.18
CA GLN A 62 -6.83 -15.76 15.07
C GLN A 62 -6.52 -15.00 16.37
N GLY A 63 -5.37 -15.26 17.01
CA GLY A 63 -4.97 -14.58 18.24
C GLY A 63 -4.74 -13.09 18.03
N LYS A 64 -4.08 -12.75 16.92
CA LYS A 64 -3.80 -11.37 16.50
C LYS A 64 -5.08 -10.61 16.20
N GLU A 65 -6.00 -11.24 15.48
CA GLU A 65 -7.28 -10.64 15.13
C GLU A 65 -8.13 -10.35 16.37
N VAL A 66 -8.16 -11.27 17.35
CA VAL A 66 -8.86 -11.04 18.62
C VAL A 66 -8.24 -9.88 19.40
N ALA A 67 -6.91 -9.83 19.52
CA ALA A 67 -6.22 -8.72 20.18
C ALA A 67 -6.51 -7.39 19.47
N PHE A 68 -6.44 -7.37 18.15
CA PHE A 68 -6.73 -6.22 17.32
C PHE A 68 -8.17 -5.72 17.49
N ARG A 69 -9.16 -6.61 17.40
CA ARG A 69 -10.59 -6.25 17.59
C ARG A 69 -10.84 -5.65 18.96
N LYS A 70 -10.17 -6.15 20.02
CA LYS A 70 -10.29 -5.57 21.37
C LYS A 70 -9.80 -4.13 21.42
N VAL A 71 -8.66 -3.83 20.81
CA VAL A 71 -8.10 -2.46 20.75
C VAL A 71 -9.01 -1.54 19.96
N VAL A 72 -9.51 -1.97 18.79
CA VAL A 72 -10.49 -1.21 18.00
C VAL A 72 -11.73 -0.93 18.85
N GLN A 73 -12.30 -1.93 19.51
CA GLN A 73 -13.50 -1.79 20.35
C GLN A 73 -13.31 -0.84 21.54
N ALA A 74 -12.13 -0.88 22.18
CA ALA A 74 -11.80 -0.03 23.32
C ALA A 74 -11.60 1.44 22.93
N THR A 75 -11.19 1.70 21.69
CA THR A 75 -10.92 3.06 21.16
C THR A 75 -12.10 3.67 20.40
N MET A 76 -13.26 3.01 20.37
CA MET A 76 -14.43 3.49 19.62
C MET A 76 -15.21 4.57 20.37
N VAL A 77 -15.50 5.67 19.66
CA VAL A 77 -16.37 6.75 20.12
C VAL A 77 -17.82 6.36 19.81
N ARG A 78 -18.70 6.29 20.82
CA ARG A 78 -20.08 5.74 20.68
C ARG A 78 -21.19 6.75 20.99
N ASP A 79 -20.83 7.89 21.53
CA ASP A 79 -21.70 9.00 21.93
C ASP A 79 -22.14 9.89 20.75
N ARG A 80 -21.58 9.66 19.55
CA ARG A 80 -21.91 10.40 18.32
C ARG A 80 -22.49 9.48 17.25
N GLN A 81 -23.51 9.97 16.54
CA GLN A 81 -24.20 9.23 15.48
C GLN A 81 -23.49 9.30 14.12
N HIS A 82 -22.81 10.42 13.82
CA HIS A 82 -22.06 10.63 12.60
C HIS A 82 -20.93 11.65 12.81
N GLY A 83 -19.93 11.62 11.95
CA GLY A 83 -18.87 12.63 11.91
C GLY A 83 -19.30 13.91 11.16
N PRO A 84 -18.36 14.73 10.66
CA PRO A 84 -18.71 16.00 10.01
C PRO A 84 -19.60 15.81 8.78
N VAL A 85 -20.40 16.84 8.47
CA VAL A 85 -21.17 16.89 7.23
C VAL A 85 -20.27 17.41 6.12
N VAL A 86 -20.16 16.65 5.03
CA VAL A 86 -19.35 16.96 3.86
C VAL A 86 -20.23 17.13 2.63
N GLU A 87 -20.00 18.20 1.88
CA GLU A 87 -20.71 18.47 0.61
C GLU A 87 -19.88 17.97 -0.57
N LEU A 88 -20.48 17.17 -1.45
CA LEU A 88 -19.81 16.56 -2.60
C LEU A 88 -20.56 16.83 -3.89
N ASN A 89 -19.84 17.18 -4.96
CA ASN A 89 -20.41 17.55 -6.25
C ASN A 89 -19.95 16.59 -7.34
N ARG A 90 -20.73 15.52 -7.59
CA ARG A 90 -20.43 14.55 -8.66
C ARG A 90 -20.72 15.06 -10.07
N ILE A 91 -21.60 16.07 -10.21
CA ILE A 91 -21.89 16.71 -11.49
C ILE A 91 -20.63 17.42 -12.03
N GLN A 92 -19.81 17.98 -11.14
CA GLN A 92 -18.55 18.64 -11.50
C GLN A 92 -17.52 17.67 -12.06
N VAL A 93 -17.49 16.41 -11.59
CA VAL A 93 -16.58 15.36 -12.06
C VAL A 93 -16.78 15.13 -13.56
N LYS A 94 -18.03 14.87 -13.97
CA LYS A 94 -18.40 14.62 -15.38
C LYS A 94 -18.06 15.78 -16.31
N ARG A 95 -18.21 17.02 -15.83
CA ARG A 95 -17.91 18.24 -16.60
C ARG A 95 -16.43 18.57 -16.70
N SER A 96 -15.65 18.14 -15.71
CA SER A 96 -14.24 18.50 -15.59
C SER A 96 -13.29 17.42 -16.10
N ARG A 97 -13.84 16.27 -16.50
CA ARG A 97 -13.10 15.22 -17.19
C ARG A 97 -12.65 15.76 -18.55
N SER A 98 -11.35 16.01 -18.71
CA SER A 98 -10.76 16.14 -20.04
C SER A 98 -10.89 14.78 -20.76
N LYS A 99 -10.97 14.74 -22.10
CA LYS A 99 -11.07 13.48 -22.84
C LYS A 99 -9.97 12.51 -22.39
N GLY A 100 -10.34 11.45 -21.68
CA GLY A 100 -9.44 10.41 -21.17
C GLY A 100 -8.54 10.80 -20.00
N GLY A 101 -8.76 11.94 -19.32
CA GLY A 101 -7.87 12.45 -18.27
C GLY A 101 -8.51 12.61 -16.90
N LEU A 102 -7.68 13.12 -15.98
CA LEU A 102 -8.01 13.40 -14.58
C LEU A 102 -9.28 14.27 -14.43
N ALA A 103 -9.97 14.12 -13.30
CA ALA A 103 -11.09 14.99 -12.94
C ALA A 103 -10.57 16.37 -12.48
N GLY A 104 -10.34 17.29 -13.42
CA GLY A 104 -9.70 18.57 -13.15
C GLY A 104 -8.18 18.47 -12.89
N PRO A 105 -7.53 19.57 -12.46
CA PRO A 105 -6.11 19.56 -12.15
C PRO A 105 -5.80 18.53 -11.07
N ASP A 106 -4.87 17.61 -11.34
CA ASP A 106 -4.43 16.55 -10.42
C ASP A 106 -5.58 15.70 -9.82
N GLY A 107 -6.72 15.62 -10.51
CA GLY A 107 -7.89 14.88 -10.02
C GLY A 107 -8.62 15.55 -8.86
N THR A 108 -8.32 16.82 -8.55
CA THR A 108 -8.91 17.55 -7.40
C THR A 108 -10.43 17.70 -7.45
N LYS A 109 -11.05 17.58 -8.63
CA LYS A 109 -12.50 17.68 -8.79
C LYS A 109 -13.21 16.34 -8.74
N SER A 110 -12.49 15.22 -8.66
CA SER A 110 -13.05 13.89 -8.33
C SER A 110 -13.73 13.94 -6.96
N VAL A 111 -14.66 13.03 -6.68
CA VAL A 111 -15.22 12.84 -5.33
C VAL A 111 -14.10 12.57 -4.32
N PHE A 112 -13.10 11.77 -4.70
CA PHE A 112 -11.90 11.52 -3.89
C PHE A 112 -11.14 12.82 -3.58
N GLY A 113 -10.86 13.64 -4.61
CA GLY A 113 -10.16 14.91 -4.47
C GLY A 113 -10.94 15.91 -3.62
N GLN A 114 -12.25 15.98 -3.81
CA GLN A 114 -13.16 16.83 -3.01
C GLN A 114 -13.22 16.41 -1.53
N MET A 115 -13.09 15.10 -1.24
CA MET A 115 -13.01 14.58 0.12
C MET A 115 -11.63 14.83 0.74
N CYS A 116 -10.55 14.62 -0.02
CA CYS A 116 -9.19 14.95 0.40
C CYS A 116 -9.06 16.42 0.80
N ALA A 117 -9.68 17.35 0.06
CA ALA A 117 -9.68 18.77 0.42
C ALA A 117 -10.38 19.08 1.76
N LYS A 118 -11.29 18.20 2.21
CA LYS A 118 -12.00 18.31 3.50
C LYS A 118 -11.31 17.54 4.62
N MET A 119 -10.10 17.00 4.40
CA MET A 119 -9.40 16.16 5.37
C MET A 119 -9.16 16.86 6.72
N SER A 120 -9.03 18.18 6.73
CA SER A 120 -8.90 18.99 7.97
C SER A 120 -10.16 19.07 8.82
N SER A 121 -11.33 18.78 8.24
CA SER A 121 -12.62 18.77 8.96
C SER A 121 -12.86 17.50 9.78
N PHE A 122 -12.10 16.42 9.52
CA PHE A 122 -12.19 15.19 10.29
C PHE A 122 -11.43 15.34 11.60
N SER A 123 -12.17 15.45 12.71
CA SER A 123 -11.59 15.35 14.04
C SER A 123 -11.13 13.91 14.34
N PRO A 124 -10.14 13.70 15.22
CA PRO A 124 -9.74 12.36 15.67
C PRO A 124 -10.95 11.53 16.11
N ASP A 125 -11.83 12.09 16.95
CA ASP A 125 -13.06 11.41 17.40
C ASP A 125 -13.98 10.95 16.27
N SER A 126 -14.07 11.72 15.18
CA SER A 126 -14.92 11.38 14.04
C SER A 126 -14.41 10.12 13.35
N LEU A 127 -13.09 9.97 13.26
CA LEU A 127 -12.41 8.82 12.68
C LEU A 127 -12.44 7.59 13.61
N LEU A 128 -12.73 7.79 14.90
CA LEU A 128 -12.90 6.73 15.89
C LEU A 128 -14.33 6.15 15.92
N LEU A 129 -15.27 6.68 15.13
CA LEU A 129 -16.65 6.24 15.11
C LEU A 129 -16.80 4.78 14.61
N PRO A 130 -17.77 4.01 15.16
CA PRO A 130 -18.11 2.66 14.71
C PRO A 130 -18.58 2.60 13.25
N HIS A 131 -19.22 3.66 12.80
CA HIS A 131 -19.88 3.77 11.51
C HIS A 131 -20.05 5.25 11.18
N ARG A 132 -20.23 5.57 9.90
CA ARG A 132 -20.56 6.92 9.43
C ARG A 132 -19.57 7.97 9.92
N VAL A 133 -18.31 7.76 9.58
CA VAL A 133 -17.19 8.68 9.85
C VAL A 133 -17.46 10.09 9.28
N TRP A 134 -18.37 10.21 8.32
CA TRP A 134 -18.94 11.46 7.85
C TRP A 134 -20.40 11.30 7.41
N LYS A 135 -21.10 12.42 7.24
CA LYS A 135 -22.41 12.50 6.59
C LYS A 135 -22.27 13.26 5.26
N VAL A 136 -22.75 12.69 4.17
CA VAL A 136 -22.64 13.29 2.84
C VAL A 136 -23.88 14.11 2.50
N LYS A 137 -23.68 15.26 1.84
CA LYS A 137 -24.71 16.00 1.10
C LYS A 137 -24.26 16.16 -0.35
N PHE A 138 -24.96 15.52 -1.28
CA PHE A 138 -24.64 15.66 -2.70
C PHE A 138 -25.25 16.95 -3.26
N VAL A 139 -24.39 17.80 -3.82
CA VAL A 139 -24.78 19.11 -4.35
C VAL A 139 -25.66 18.94 -5.58
N GLY A 140 -26.84 19.55 -5.54
CA GLY A 140 -27.82 19.48 -6.63
C GLY A 140 -28.67 18.21 -6.62
N GLU A 141 -28.61 17.42 -5.55
CA GLU A 141 -29.35 16.16 -5.44
C GLU A 141 -30.18 16.15 -4.15
N SER A 142 -31.44 15.78 -4.28
CA SER A 142 -32.36 15.63 -3.15
C SER A 142 -32.17 14.26 -2.50
N VAL A 143 -30.97 13.99 -2.00
CA VAL A 143 -30.65 12.76 -1.25
C VAL A 143 -30.62 13.10 0.24
N ASP A 144 -31.71 12.79 0.93
CA ASP A 144 -31.87 12.96 2.38
C ASP A 144 -31.69 11.64 3.15
N ASP A 145 -30.92 10.69 2.57
CA ASP A 145 -30.76 9.38 3.15
C ASP A 145 -29.74 9.35 4.29
N CYS A 146 -30.19 8.88 5.44
CA CYS A 146 -29.39 8.81 6.65
C CYS A 146 -28.30 7.70 6.63
N GLY A 147 -28.05 7.02 5.51
CA GLY A 147 -27.03 5.96 5.42
C GLY A 147 -26.47 5.63 4.03
N GLY A 148 -27.24 5.82 2.95
CA GLY A 148 -26.81 5.49 1.58
C GLY A 148 -25.63 6.33 1.08
N GLY A 149 -25.66 7.65 1.33
CA GLY A 149 -24.64 8.55 0.81
C GLY A 149 -23.22 8.31 1.33
N TYR A 150 -23.06 7.75 2.54
CA TYR A 150 -21.74 7.39 3.07
C TYR A 150 -21.12 6.26 2.25
N SER A 151 -21.81 5.12 2.12
CA SER A 151 -21.32 3.97 1.36
C SER A 151 -21.16 4.30 -0.13
N GLU A 152 -22.09 5.09 -0.70
CA GLU A 152 -22.01 5.56 -2.08
C GLU A 152 -20.75 6.41 -2.30
N SER A 153 -20.45 7.36 -1.41
CA SER A 153 -19.23 8.18 -1.53
C SER A 153 -17.95 7.34 -1.46
N ILE A 154 -17.90 6.30 -0.62
CA ILE A 154 -16.74 5.39 -0.56
C ILE A 154 -16.61 4.60 -1.85
N ALA A 155 -17.70 4.03 -2.35
CA ALA A 155 -17.71 3.26 -3.58
C ALA A 155 -17.25 4.12 -4.78
N GLU A 156 -17.76 5.33 -4.91
CA GLU A 156 -17.39 6.27 -5.98
C GLU A 156 -15.91 6.66 -5.88
N MET A 157 -15.41 6.95 -4.67
CA MET A 157 -13.96 7.20 -4.46
C MET A 157 -13.09 6.00 -4.87
N CYS A 158 -13.50 4.77 -4.55
CA CYS A 158 -12.76 3.57 -4.96
C CYS A 158 -12.76 3.38 -6.47
N GLU A 159 -13.88 3.68 -7.14
CA GLU A 159 -13.98 3.64 -8.60
C GLU A 159 -13.08 4.71 -9.25
N GLU A 160 -13.12 5.94 -8.75
CA GLU A 160 -12.32 7.07 -9.26
C GLU A 160 -10.81 6.86 -9.10
N LEU A 161 -10.38 6.16 -8.05
CA LEU A 161 -8.99 5.76 -7.86
C LEU A 161 -8.52 4.78 -8.95
N GLN A 162 -9.41 3.97 -9.50
CA GLN A 162 -9.08 2.86 -10.42
C GLN A 162 -9.40 3.16 -11.90
N ASN A 163 -10.15 4.24 -12.20
CA ASN A 163 -10.59 4.57 -13.56
C ASN A 163 -9.83 5.75 -14.21
N GLY A 164 -8.72 6.18 -13.59
CA GLY A 164 -7.86 7.25 -14.08
C GLY A 164 -8.38 8.66 -13.84
N LEU A 165 -9.40 8.86 -12.99
CA LEU A 165 -9.86 10.20 -12.59
C LEU A 165 -8.95 10.85 -11.55
N THR A 166 -8.11 10.07 -10.88
CA THR A 166 -7.06 10.53 -9.96
C THR A 166 -5.67 10.08 -10.43
N PRO A 167 -4.59 10.78 -10.05
CA PRO A 167 -3.23 10.45 -10.47
C PRO A 167 -2.53 9.42 -9.56
N LEU A 168 -3.23 8.81 -8.60
CA LEU A 168 -2.58 8.08 -7.50
C LEU A 168 -2.25 6.63 -7.81
N LEU A 169 -3.06 5.97 -8.65
CA LEU A 169 -2.90 4.57 -8.99
C LEU A 169 -2.61 4.40 -10.46
N ILE A 170 -1.79 3.40 -10.78
CA ILE A 170 -1.48 2.95 -12.13
C ILE A 170 -1.80 1.47 -12.23
N VAL A 171 -2.13 0.99 -13.43
CA VAL A 171 -2.18 -0.45 -13.69
C VAL A 171 -0.77 -1.05 -13.54
N THR A 172 -0.68 -2.33 -13.17
CA THR A 172 0.61 -3.05 -13.18
C THR A 172 1.22 -3.04 -14.60
N PRO A 173 2.57 -3.13 -14.74
CA PRO A 173 3.21 -3.39 -16.03
C PRO A 173 2.58 -4.57 -16.78
N ASN A 174 2.32 -5.67 -16.08
CA ASN A 174 1.58 -6.82 -16.60
C ASN A 174 0.18 -6.45 -17.14
N GLY A 175 -0.56 -5.59 -16.43
CA GLY A 175 -1.85 -5.08 -16.88
C GLY A 175 -1.76 -4.19 -18.12
N ARG A 176 -0.77 -3.29 -18.16
CA ARG A 176 -0.49 -2.42 -19.31
C ARG A 176 -0.11 -3.21 -20.56
N ASP A 177 0.74 -4.22 -20.40
CA ASP A 177 1.29 -5.01 -21.50
C ASP A 177 0.44 -6.27 -21.78
N GLU A 178 -0.72 -6.37 -21.11
CA GLU A 178 -1.68 -7.47 -21.23
C GLU A 178 -1.09 -8.88 -21.04
N SER A 179 -0.11 -9.01 -20.16
CA SER A 179 0.70 -10.21 -20.05
C SER A 179 1.06 -10.53 -18.60
N GLY A 180 1.21 -11.81 -18.25
CA GLY A 180 1.55 -12.21 -16.87
C GLY A 180 0.37 -12.21 -15.90
N ALA A 181 0.66 -12.19 -14.61
CA ALA A 181 -0.32 -12.20 -13.51
C ALA A 181 -0.70 -10.78 -13.07
N ASN A 182 -1.73 -10.64 -12.22
CA ASN A 182 -2.13 -9.37 -11.60
C ASN A 182 -2.44 -8.25 -12.61
N ARG A 183 -3.05 -8.60 -13.74
CA ARG A 183 -3.33 -7.68 -14.86
C ARG A 183 -4.43 -6.67 -14.56
N ASP A 184 -5.35 -7.04 -13.67
CA ASP A 184 -6.47 -6.25 -13.18
C ASP A 184 -6.18 -5.55 -11.84
N CYS A 185 -4.92 -5.60 -11.40
CA CYS A 185 -4.46 -4.97 -10.18
C CYS A 185 -3.80 -3.61 -10.42
N PHE A 186 -3.70 -2.82 -9.36
CA PHE A 186 -3.13 -1.47 -9.36
C PHE A 186 -1.92 -1.35 -8.44
N LEU A 187 -0.97 -0.52 -8.85
CA LEU A 187 0.19 -0.04 -8.08
C LEU A 187 0.00 1.44 -7.71
N LEU A 188 0.79 1.92 -6.75
CA LEU A 188 0.88 3.37 -6.50
C LEU A 188 1.62 4.04 -7.67
N ASN A 189 1.26 5.27 -8.01
CA ASN A 189 1.93 6.02 -9.06
C ASN A 189 3.25 6.63 -8.53
N PRO A 190 4.42 6.18 -9.01
CA PRO A 190 5.72 6.65 -8.52
C PRO A 190 6.04 8.07 -8.99
N ALA A 191 5.39 8.54 -10.06
CA ALA A 191 5.53 9.91 -10.56
C ALA A 191 4.69 10.92 -9.74
N ALA A 192 3.73 10.44 -8.94
CA ALA A 192 2.89 11.30 -8.13
C ALA A 192 3.66 11.74 -6.86
N LYS A 193 4.46 12.81 -6.98
CA LYS A 193 5.37 13.31 -5.93
C LYS A 193 5.09 14.72 -5.38
N SER A 194 4.12 15.45 -5.95
CA SER A 194 3.80 16.80 -5.48
C SER A 194 3.27 16.76 -4.05
N SER A 195 3.35 17.88 -3.33
CA SER A 195 2.76 17.99 -1.97
C SER A 195 1.26 17.68 -1.97
N LEU A 196 0.56 18.01 -3.06
CA LEU A 196 -0.84 17.64 -3.24
C LEU A 196 -1.01 16.13 -3.35
N HIS A 197 -0.19 15.45 -4.15
CA HIS A 197 -0.24 13.99 -4.28
C HIS A 197 0.05 13.29 -2.95
N MET A 198 1.03 13.78 -2.17
CA MET A 198 1.32 13.22 -0.85
C MET A 198 0.14 13.36 0.11
N ASN A 199 -0.54 14.51 0.10
CA ASN A 199 -1.77 14.68 0.88
C ASN A 199 -2.90 13.75 0.42
N MET A 200 -3.00 13.48 -0.89
CA MET A 200 -3.96 12.53 -1.44
C MET A 200 -3.62 11.08 -1.04
N PHE A 201 -2.34 10.68 -1.03
CA PHE A 201 -1.91 9.39 -0.50
C PHE A 201 -2.18 9.26 1.00
N ARG A 202 -1.95 10.32 1.79
CA ARG A 202 -2.38 10.35 3.20
C ARG A 202 -3.88 10.14 3.35
N PHE A 203 -4.69 10.75 2.49
CA PHE A 203 -6.13 10.53 2.53
C PHE A 203 -6.53 9.09 2.15
N LEU A 204 -5.85 8.46 1.19
CA LEU A 204 -6.01 7.02 0.91
C LEU A 204 -5.68 6.18 2.16
N GLY A 205 -4.63 6.54 2.89
CA GLY A 205 -4.29 5.95 4.20
C GLY A 205 -5.42 6.05 5.22
N VAL A 206 -6.03 7.23 5.35
CA VAL A 206 -7.20 7.43 6.22
C VAL A 206 -8.36 6.52 5.79
N MET A 207 -8.65 6.39 4.49
CA MET A 207 -9.70 5.50 4.00
C MET A 207 -9.43 4.04 4.36
N LEU A 208 -8.19 3.57 4.22
CA LEU A 208 -7.78 2.23 4.64
C LEU A 208 -7.97 2.06 6.14
N GLY A 209 -7.53 3.02 6.96
CA GLY A 209 -7.72 3.01 8.42
C GLY A 209 -9.20 2.90 8.83
N ILE A 210 -10.08 3.64 8.16
CA ILE A 210 -11.53 3.58 8.36
C ILE A 210 -12.08 2.19 8.01
N ALA A 211 -11.75 1.68 6.83
CA ALA A 211 -12.21 0.36 6.36
C ALA A 211 -11.80 -0.76 7.32
N ILE A 212 -10.59 -0.66 7.85
CA ILE A 212 -10.04 -1.58 8.86
C ILE A 212 -10.86 -1.52 10.15
N ARG A 213 -11.20 -0.32 10.65
CA ARG A 213 -11.94 -0.14 11.91
C ARG A 213 -13.42 -0.49 11.83
N THR A 214 -14.09 -0.08 10.77
CA THR A 214 -15.51 -0.35 10.57
C THR A 214 -15.77 -1.78 10.10
N GLY A 215 -14.71 -2.51 9.71
CA GLY A 215 -14.83 -3.83 9.08
C GLY A 215 -15.50 -3.78 7.70
N SER A 216 -15.53 -2.60 7.06
CA SER A 216 -16.13 -2.40 5.74
C SER A 216 -15.02 -2.30 4.69
N PRO A 217 -14.78 -3.35 3.88
CA PRO A 217 -13.67 -3.35 2.94
C PRO A 217 -13.87 -2.30 1.82
N LEU A 218 -12.76 -1.74 1.34
CA LEU A 218 -12.74 -0.91 0.15
C LEU A 218 -12.67 -1.80 -1.09
N SER A 219 -13.45 -1.48 -2.12
CA SER A 219 -13.41 -2.16 -3.42
C SER A 219 -12.21 -1.69 -4.25
N LEU A 220 -10.99 -1.89 -3.74
CA LEU A 220 -9.73 -1.54 -4.39
C LEU A 220 -8.93 -2.81 -4.73
N ASN A 221 -8.57 -2.96 -6.00
CA ASN A 221 -7.78 -4.09 -6.48
C ASN A 221 -6.28 -3.76 -6.46
N LEU A 222 -5.70 -3.50 -5.28
CA LEU A 222 -4.26 -3.27 -5.18
C LEU A 222 -3.47 -4.58 -5.31
N ALA A 223 -2.34 -4.54 -6.02
CA ALA A 223 -1.47 -5.70 -6.18
C ALA A 223 -0.81 -6.10 -4.84
N GLU A 224 -0.49 -7.39 -4.68
CA GLU A 224 0.13 -7.93 -3.46
C GLU A 224 1.39 -7.17 -2.97
N PRO A 225 2.32 -6.72 -3.86
CA PRO A 225 3.47 -5.94 -3.42
C PRO A 225 3.09 -4.64 -2.69
N VAL A 226 2.00 -3.98 -3.10
CA VAL A 226 1.51 -2.76 -2.41
C VAL A 226 1.07 -3.09 -1.00
N TRP A 227 0.32 -4.18 -0.81
CA TRP A 227 -0.09 -4.64 0.51
C TRP A 227 1.10 -5.02 1.40
N LYS A 228 2.11 -5.69 0.84
CA LYS A 228 3.37 -6.01 1.54
C LYS A 228 4.07 -4.75 2.04
N GLN A 229 4.23 -3.73 1.19
CA GLN A 229 4.88 -2.47 1.60
C GLN A 229 4.06 -1.70 2.64
N LEU A 230 2.73 -1.64 2.50
CA LEU A 230 1.84 -1.02 3.49
C LEU A 230 1.90 -1.74 4.84
N ALA A 231 2.13 -3.05 4.82
CA ALA A 231 2.40 -3.88 5.99
C ALA A 231 3.81 -3.71 6.58
N GLY A 232 4.67 -2.90 5.96
CA GLY A 232 6.07 -2.72 6.36
C GLY A 232 6.99 -3.88 5.99
N MET A 233 6.59 -4.72 5.05
CA MET A 233 7.43 -5.79 4.52
C MET A 233 8.28 -5.26 3.36
N ASN A 234 9.53 -5.70 3.30
CA ASN A 234 10.40 -5.44 2.16
C ASN A 234 9.97 -6.31 0.98
N LEU A 235 9.99 -5.72 -0.21
CA LEU A 235 9.76 -6.45 -1.44
C LEU A 235 10.97 -7.32 -1.81
N THR A 236 10.69 -8.37 -2.56
CA THR A 236 11.66 -9.31 -3.11
C THR A 236 11.58 -9.32 -4.64
N ILE A 237 12.54 -9.98 -5.28
CA ILE A 237 12.54 -10.17 -6.73
C ILE A 237 11.27 -10.90 -7.21
N ALA A 238 10.74 -11.83 -6.41
CA ALA A 238 9.51 -12.54 -6.74
C ALA A 238 8.31 -11.58 -6.83
N ASP A 239 8.22 -10.62 -5.90
CA ASP A 239 7.16 -9.61 -5.89
C ASP A 239 7.21 -8.72 -7.15
N LEU A 240 8.41 -8.40 -7.64
CA LEU A 240 8.56 -7.69 -8.91
C LEU A 240 8.06 -8.53 -10.09
N SER A 241 8.45 -9.80 -10.16
CA SER A 241 8.04 -10.71 -11.23
C SER A 241 6.52 -10.96 -11.27
N GLU A 242 5.81 -10.80 -10.15
CA GLU A 242 4.35 -10.95 -10.09
C GLU A 242 3.58 -9.81 -10.77
N VAL A 243 4.16 -8.61 -10.81
CA VAL A 243 3.53 -7.42 -11.40
C VAL A 243 4.18 -6.97 -12.70
N ASP A 244 5.38 -7.48 -12.98
CA ASP A 244 6.22 -7.15 -14.13
C ASP A 244 7.05 -8.38 -14.52
N LYS A 245 6.44 -9.28 -15.30
CA LYS A 245 7.00 -10.60 -15.60
C LYS A 245 8.29 -10.54 -16.41
N ASP A 246 8.47 -9.48 -17.21
CA ASP A 246 9.54 -9.36 -18.21
C ASP A 246 10.74 -8.58 -17.66
N PHE A 247 10.56 -7.82 -16.57
CA PHE A 247 11.61 -7.01 -15.97
C PHE A 247 12.84 -7.82 -15.57
N ILE A 248 12.67 -8.84 -14.72
CA ILE A 248 13.80 -9.66 -14.24
C ILE A 248 14.47 -10.43 -15.39
N PRO A 249 13.74 -11.14 -16.27
CA PRO A 249 14.33 -11.76 -17.46
C PRO A 249 15.10 -10.77 -18.35
N GLY A 250 14.57 -9.56 -18.56
CA GLY A 250 15.23 -8.52 -19.34
C GLY A 250 16.56 -8.08 -18.73
N LEU A 251 16.63 -7.93 -17.41
CA LEU A 251 17.90 -7.64 -16.72
C LEU A 251 18.91 -8.79 -16.83
N MET A 252 18.45 -10.05 -16.73
CA MET A 252 19.33 -11.21 -16.88
C MET A 252 19.89 -11.28 -18.31
N TYR A 253 19.10 -10.94 -19.32
CA TYR A 253 19.56 -10.89 -20.71
C TYR A 253 20.69 -9.87 -20.90
N ILE A 254 20.64 -8.71 -20.22
CA ILE A 254 21.73 -7.71 -20.26
C ILE A 254 22.96 -8.23 -19.51
N ARG A 255 22.76 -8.82 -18.32
CA ARG A 255 23.86 -9.32 -17.46
C ARG A 255 24.62 -10.48 -18.10
N ASP A 256 23.91 -11.41 -18.72
CA ASP A 256 24.45 -12.67 -19.23
C ASP A 256 24.72 -12.62 -20.74
N ASN A 257 24.66 -11.44 -21.34
CA ASN A 257 24.93 -11.26 -22.76
C ASN A 257 26.37 -11.71 -23.12
N GLU A 258 26.50 -12.60 -24.10
CA GLU A 258 27.79 -13.15 -24.55
C GLU A 258 28.38 -12.41 -25.77
N ALA A 259 27.85 -11.25 -26.12
CA ALA A 259 28.38 -10.41 -27.20
C ALA A 259 29.82 -9.97 -26.92
N THR A 260 30.59 -9.77 -27.99
CA THR A 260 31.90 -9.10 -27.92
C THR A 260 31.74 -7.66 -27.44
N SER A 261 32.82 -7.03 -26.94
CA SER A 261 32.77 -5.62 -26.48
C SER A 261 32.25 -4.69 -27.58
N GLU A 262 32.70 -4.91 -28.81
CA GLU A 262 32.33 -4.11 -29.99
C GLU A 262 30.83 -4.26 -30.33
N GLU A 263 30.30 -5.48 -30.30
CA GLU A 263 28.88 -5.75 -30.52
C GLU A 263 28.01 -5.17 -29.39
N PHE A 264 28.47 -5.26 -28.14
CA PHE A 264 27.74 -4.75 -26.99
C PHE A 264 27.70 -3.22 -26.99
N GLU A 265 28.84 -2.57 -27.27
CA GLU A 265 28.94 -1.10 -27.40
C GLU A 265 28.08 -0.59 -28.56
N ALA A 266 28.00 -1.34 -29.67
CA ALA A 266 27.16 -0.98 -30.82
C ALA A 266 25.66 -0.93 -30.49
N MET A 267 25.19 -1.62 -29.45
CA MET A 267 23.79 -1.53 -28.99
C MET A 267 23.46 -0.19 -28.31
N SER A 268 24.47 0.55 -27.81
CA SER A 268 24.30 1.86 -27.17
C SER A 268 23.20 1.91 -26.10
N LEU A 269 23.12 0.88 -25.25
CA LEU A 269 22.09 0.77 -24.22
C LEU A 269 22.23 1.90 -23.18
N PRO A 270 21.21 2.74 -22.93
CA PRO A 270 21.27 3.80 -21.94
C PRO A 270 21.33 3.24 -20.52
N PHE A 271 21.96 3.97 -19.60
CA PHE A 271 21.99 3.64 -18.17
C PHE A 271 20.70 4.10 -17.46
N THR A 272 19.56 3.76 -18.07
CA THR A 272 18.21 4.07 -17.58
C THR A 272 17.42 2.79 -17.35
N VAL A 273 16.41 2.87 -16.50
CA VAL A 273 15.44 1.79 -16.29
C VAL A 273 14.02 2.35 -16.41
N PRO A 274 13.09 1.66 -17.09
CA PRO A 274 11.69 2.05 -17.06
C PRO A 274 11.14 1.81 -15.65
N ASN A 275 10.47 2.82 -15.11
CA ASN A 275 9.68 2.72 -13.90
C ASN A 275 8.36 1.96 -14.20
N ALA A 276 7.56 1.65 -13.19
CA ALA A 276 6.29 0.93 -13.35
C ALA A 276 5.31 1.65 -14.29
N SER A 277 5.36 2.99 -14.35
CA SER A 277 4.58 3.81 -15.28
C SER A 277 5.13 3.83 -16.71
N GLY A 278 6.33 3.28 -16.96
CA GLY A 278 7.00 3.25 -18.26
C GLY A 278 7.86 4.48 -18.55
N GLN A 279 8.13 5.33 -17.56
CA GLN A 279 9.04 6.46 -17.68
C GLN A 279 10.48 6.00 -17.43
N ASP A 280 11.41 6.40 -18.28
CA ASP A 280 12.84 6.13 -18.09
C ASP A 280 13.44 6.93 -16.94
N ILE A 281 14.16 6.23 -16.07
CA ILE A 281 14.80 6.79 -14.88
C ILE A 281 16.31 6.59 -14.98
N GLN A 282 17.06 7.68 -14.86
CA GLN A 282 18.51 7.65 -14.81
C GLN A 282 18.99 7.00 -13.50
N LEU A 283 19.71 5.89 -13.59
CA LEU A 283 20.17 5.14 -12.41
C LEU A 283 21.52 5.61 -11.86
N SER A 284 22.29 6.37 -12.64
CA SER A 284 23.62 6.85 -12.25
C SER A 284 23.91 8.21 -12.85
N SER A 285 24.53 9.10 -12.08
CA SER A 285 25.10 10.35 -12.60
C SER A 285 26.47 10.16 -13.27
N LYS A 286 27.11 8.99 -13.05
CA LYS A 286 28.44 8.66 -13.57
C LYS A 286 28.37 7.92 -14.90
N TYR A 287 27.42 7.00 -15.04
CA TYR A 287 27.28 6.16 -16.24
C TYR A 287 26.15 6.68 -17.12
N ILE A 288 26.44 6.87 -18.40
CA ILE A 288 25.44 7.27 -19.41
C ILE A 288 24.95 6.04 -20.18
N HIS A 289 25.84 5.07 -20.44
CA HIS A 289 25.55 3.84 -21.16
C HIS A 289 25.99 2.61 -20.37
N ILE A 290 25.32 1.49 -20.66
CA ILE A 290 25.69 0.17 -20.16
C ILE A 290 26.88 -0.33 -20.98
N THR A 291 27.87 -0.90 -20.29
CA THR A 291 29.07 -1.53 -20.84
C THR A 291 29.25 -2.91 -20.21
N LEU A 292 30.06 -3.78 -20.79
CA LEU A 292 30.35 -5.09 -20.22
C LEU A 292 30.92 -4.99 -18.79
N ASP A 293 31.71 -3.96 -18.50
CA ASP A 293 32.31 -3.73 -17.19
C ASP A 293 31.30 -3.24 -16.15
N ASN A 294 30.27 -2.49 -16.55
CA ASN A 294 29.29 -1.89 -15.62
C ASN A 294 27.92 -2.60 -15.57
N ARG A 295 27.65 -3.58 -16.44
CA ARG A 295 26.33 -4.25 -16.54
C ARG A 295 25.84 -4.86 -15.24
N THR A 296 26.75 -5.42 -14.43
CA THR A 296 26.40 -6.00 -13.12
C THR A 296 25.92 -4.92 -12.15
N GLU A 297 26.56 -3.76 -12.19
CA GLU A 297 26.16 -2.61 -11.39
C GLU A 297 24.83 -2.02 -11.87
N TYR A 298 24.62 -1.96 -13.20
CA TYR A 298 23.33 -1.59 -13.78
C TYR A 298 22.20 -2.50 -13.26
N VAL A 299 22.35 -3.83 -13.33
CA VAL A 299 21.34 -4.77 -12.85
C VAL A 299 21.07 -4.58 -11.36
N ARG A 300 22.12 -4.41 -10.55
CA ARG A 300 21.98 -4.18 -9.10
C ARG A 300 21.18 -2.90 -8.81
N LEU A 301 21.50 -1.79 -9.49
CA LEU A 301 20.81 -0.51 -9.33
C LEU A 301 19.37 -0.56 -9.85
N ALA A 302 19.11 -1.25 -10.96
CA ALA A 302 17.78 -1.39 -11.54
C ALA A 302 16.83 -2.17 -10.61
N ILE A 303 17.30 -3.30 -10.06
CA ILE A 303 16.53 -4.08 -9.07
C ILE A 303 16.29 -3.23 -7.81
N ASN A 304 17.34 -2.60 -7.28
CA ASN A 304 17.22 -1.77 -6.09
C ASN A 304 16.21 -0.63 -6.29
N TYR A 305 16.23 0.04 -7.45
CA TYR A 305 15.28 1.08 -7.79
C TYR A 305 13.84 0.55 -7.79
N ARG A 306 13.56 -0.55 -8.49
CA ARG A 306 12.18 -1.11 -8.59
C ARG A 306 11.64 -1.63 -7.27
N LEU A 307 12.49 -2.15 -6.38
CA LEU A 307 12.09 -2.57 -5.03
C LEU A 307 11.68 -1.40 -4.12
N HIS A 308 12.29 -0.23 -4.34
CA HIS A 308 12.09 0.98 -3.53
C HIS A 308 11.31 2.09 -4.26
N GLU A 309 10.68 1.74 -5.39
CA GLU A 309 10.10 2.71 -6.31
C GLU A 309 8.93 3.50 -5.69
N PHE A 310 8.20 2.88 -4.77
CA PHE A 310 6.98 3.42 -4.16
C PHE A 310 7.18 3.92 -2.73
N ASP A 311 8.41 3.94 -2.21
CA ASP A 311 8.68 4.16 -0.77
C ASP A 311 8.08 5.48 -0.25
N GLU A 312 8.19 6.57 -1.02
CA GLU A 312 7.60 7.87 -0.68
C GLU A 312 6.07 7.81 -0.60
N GLN A 313 5.42 7.19 -1.58
CA GLN A 313 3.96 7.04 -1.62
C GLN A 313 3.47 6.10 -0.53
N VAL A 314 4.16 4.98 -0.29
CA VAL A 314 3.88 4.03 0.79
C VAL A 314 3.98 4.73 2.14
N ALA A 315 5.04 5.51 2.37
CA ALA A 315 5.21 6.29 3.60
C ALA A 315 4.04 7.26 3.79
N ALA A 316 3.61 7.94 2.72
CA ALA A 316 2.50 8.87 2.79
C ALA A 316 1.16 8.18 3.11
N VAL A 317 0.88 7.03 2.49
CA VAL A 317 -0.31 6.22 2.82
C VAL A 317 -0.26 5.75 4.28
N ARG A 318 0.89 5.22 4.72
CA ARG A 318 1.07 4.74 6.11
C ARG A 318 0.84 5.86 7.11
N GLU A 319 1.47 7.01 6.91
CA GLU A 319 1.26 8.19 7.75
C GLU A 319 -0.20 8.62 7.78
N GLY A 320 -0.92 8.57 6.66
CA GLY A 320 -2.34 8.85 6.63
C GLY A 320 -3.19 7.93 7.52
N SER A 321 -2.87 6.63 7.50
CA SER A 321 -3.51 5.66 8.39
C SER A 321 -3.14 5.84 9.86
N THR A 322 -2.05 6.54 10.20
CA THR A 322 -1.59 6.76 11.59
C THR A 322 -1.88 8.14 12.16
N GLU A 323 -1.69 9.22 11.42
CA GLU A 323 -1.49 10.57 11.96
C GLU A 323 -2.79 11.21 12.49
N LYS A 324 -3.95 10.90 11.88
CA LYS A 324 -5.27 11.39 12.34
C LYS A 324 -6.04 10.36 13.18
N HIS A 325 -5.34 9.30 13.52
CA HIS A 325 -5.89 8.10 14.07
C HIS A 325 -5.05 7.83 15.32
N ALA A 326 -5.57 8.08 16.52
CA ALA A 326 -4.98 7.57 17.76
C ALA A 326 -5.06 6.02 17.82
N LEU A 327 -4.68 5.34 16.74
CA LEU A 327 -5.03 3.97 16.36
C LEU A 327 -3.81 3.22 15.82
N TRP A 328 -2.73 3.93 15.50
CA TRP A 328 -1.51 3.36 14.96
C TRP A 328 -0.32 4.19 15.43
N ASN A 329 0.09 3.97 16.68
CA ASN A 329 1.52 3.99 16.94
C ASN A 329 2.15 2.91 16.03
N ASN A 330 3.37 3.12 15.50
CA ASN A 330 4.05 2.24 14.51
C ASN A 330 3.92 0.73 14.84
N SER A 331 3.77 0.48 16.12
CA SER A 331 3.24 -0.67 16.81
C SER A 331 2.25 -1.62 16.14
N PHE A 332 1.17 -1.13 15.52
CA PHE A 332 0.02 -1.99 15.18
C PHE A 332 -0.07 -2.40 13.71
N TYR A 333 0.85 -1.95 12.84
CA TYR A 333 1.00 -2.45 11.47
C TYR A 333 1.40 -3.90 11.39
N HIS A 334 2.23 -4.33 12.33
CA HIS A 334 2.59 -5.72 12.41
C HIS A 334 1.31 -6.53 12.65
N LEU A 335 0.41 -6.15 13.56
CA LEU A 335 -0.67 -7.04 13.99
C LEU A 335 -1.69 -7.54 12.97
N ARG A 336 -1.91 -6.82 11.87
CA ARG A 336 -2.80 -7.29 10.79
C ARG A 336 -2.06 -7.82 9.56
N SER A 337 -0.75 -7.56 9.49
CA SER A 337 0.17 -8.22 8.54
C SER A 337 0.86 -9.45 9.14
N LEU A 338 0.69 -9.66 10.44
CA LEU A 338 0.95 -10.86 11.20
C LEU A 338 -0.14 -11.90 10.84
#